data_AF-A0A944ST15-F1
#
_entry.id   AF-A0A944ST15-F1
#
_cell.length_a   1.000
_cell.length_b   1.000
_cell.length_c   1.000
_cell.angle_alpha   90.00
_cell.angle_beta   90.00
_cell.angle_gamma   90.00
#
_symmetry.space_group_name_H-M   'P 1'
#
loop_
_entity.id
_entity.type
_entity.pdbx_description
1 polymer ?
#
loop_
_entity_poly.entity_id
_entity_poly.type
_entity_poly.pdbx_seq_one_letter_code
_entity_poly.pdbx_strand_id
1 'polypeptide(L)'
;MNPDLSQLYPYPFEKLAALKAGLMPPIELTHIALSIGEPKHPTPGFITNAVIENLNGLSHYPTTAGTIELRRAIADWLDKRFQLNGRIDAASQVLPVNGTR
;
A
#
# COMPACT_ATOMS: atom_id res chain seq x y z
N MET A 1 -13.45 -26.55 7.74
CA MET A 1 -12.93 -25.17 7.72
C MET A 1 -11.56 -25.18 8.40
N ASN A 2 -10.55 -24.44 7.91
CA ASN A 2 -9.19 -24.47 8.46
C ASN A 2 -9.19 -23.92 9.91
N PRO A 3 -8.78 -24.71 10.94
CA PRO A 3 -8.78 -24.26 12.33
C PRO A 3 -7.85 -23.07 12.59
N ASP A 4 -6.80 -22.89 11.78
CA ASP A 4 -5.82 -21.80 11.97
C ASP A 4 -6.42 -20.43 11.72
N LEU A 5 -7.52 -20.33 10.96
CA LEU A 5 -8.24 -19.07 10.76
C LEU A 5 -8.80 -18.51 12.08
N SER A 6 -9.12 -19.38 13.05
CA SER A 6 -9.61 -18.94 14.37
C SER A 6 -8.53 -18.30 15.25
N GLN A 7 -7.26 -18.46 14.89
CA GLN A 7 -6.12 -17.86 15.61
C GLN A 7 -5.82 -16.43 15.14
N LEU A 8 -6.44 -15.98 14.04
CA LEU A 8 -6.27 -14.62 13.54
C LEU A 8 -7.05 -13.62 14.39
N TYR A 9 -6.42 -12.48 14.66
CA TYR A 9 -7.09 -11.36 15.33
C TYR A 9 -7.70 -10.41 14.30
N PRO A 10 -8.87 -9.82 14.60
CA PRO A 10 -9.42 -8.73 13.78
C PRO A 10 -8.48 -7.53 13.81
N TYR A 11 -8.63 -6.62 12.86
CA TYR A 11 -7.79 -5.43 12.84
C TYR A 11 -8.02 -4.58 14.10
N PRO A 12 -6.98 -3.90 14.63
CA PRO A 12 -7.13 -3.09 15.85
C PRO A 12 -8.23 -2.03 15.78
N PHE A 13 -8.50 -1.46 14.60
CA PHE A 13 -9.58 -0.49 14.42
C PHE A 13 -10.98 -1.10 14.52
N GLU A 14 -11.16 -2.36 14.11
CA GLU A 14 -12.43 -3.09 14.26
C GLU A 14 -12.70 -3.36 15.74
N LYS A 15 -11.66 -3.75 16.49
CA LYS A 15 -11.75 -3.89 17.95
C LYS A 15 -12.12 -2.57 18.62
N LEU A 16 -11.55 -1.44 18.18
CA LEU A 16 -11.91 -0.12 18.69
C LEU A 16 -13.36 0.26 18.34
N ALA A 17 -13.83 -0.07 17.13
CA ALA A 17 -15.22 0.14 16.73
C ALA A 17 -16.19 -0.64 17.62
N ALA A 18 -15.88 -1.92 17.91
CA ALA A 18 -16.66 -2.75 18.83
C ALA A 18 -16.71 -2.16 20.25
N LEU A 19 -15.58 -1.64 20.76
CA LEU A 19 -15.54 -1.00 22.08
C LEU A 19 -16.35 0.30 22.15
N LYS A 20 -16.51 1.01 21.03
CA LYS A 20 -17.31 2.24 20.94
C LYS A 20 -18.79 1.97 20.67
N ALA A 21 -19.18 0.73 20.41
CA ALA A 21 -20.55 0.40 20.05
C ALA A 21 -21.54 0.83 21.14
N GLY A 22 -22.56 1.59 20.75
CA GLY A 22 -23.59 2.12 21.66
C GLY A 22 -23.22 3.41 22.40
N LEU A 23 -22.01 3.94 22.23
CA LEU A 23 -21.62 5.24 22.77
C LEU A 23 -22.10 6.37 21.85
N MET A 24 -22.69 7.41 22.44
CA MET A 24 -23.03 8.65 21.74
C MET A 24 -21.98 9.72 22.06
N PRO A 25 -21.16 10.16 21.08
CA PRO A 25 -20.29 11.30 21.28
C PRO A 25 -21.12 12.59 21.37
N PRO A 26 -20.56 13.67 21.96
CA PRO A 26 -21.21 14.98 21.95
C PRO A 26 -21.49 15.46 20.51
N ILE A 27 -22.71 15.94 20.26
CA ILE A 27 -23.23 16.24 18.91
C ILE A 27 -22.61 17.53 18.36
N GLU A 28 -22.24 18.43 19.25
CA GLU A 28 -21.66 19.74 18.96
C GLU A 28 -20.17 19.70 18.56
N LEU A 29 -19.52 18.53 18.65
CA LEU A 29 -18.10 18.36 18.37
C LEU A 29 -17.84 17.54 17.11
N THR A 30 -16.96 18.04 16.25
CA THR A 30 -16.48 17.31 15.08
C THR A 30 -15.60 16.13 15.49
N HIS A 31 -15.83 14.97 14.90
CA HIS A 31 -15.02 13.78 15.16
C HIS A 31 -13.57 13.95 14.66
N ILE A 32 -12.60 13.60 15.50
CA ILE A 32 -11.17 13.55 15.14
C ILE A 32 -10.71 12.09 15.14
N ALA A 33 -10.52 11.53 13.95
CA ALA A 33 -10.09 10.15 13.77
C ALA A 33 -8.57 10.02 13.78
N LEU A 34 -7.99 9.71 14.95
CA LEU A 34 -6.53 9.48 15.12
C LEU A 34 -6.17 7.99 15.23
N SER A 35 -7.15 7.09 15.12
CA SER A 35 -6.96 5.66 15.36
C SER A 35 -6.63 4.84 14.11
N ILE A 36 -6.69 5.44 12.91
CA ILE A 36 -6.48 4.76 11.63
C ILE A 36 -5.20 5.31 11.00
N GLY A 37 -4.25 4.41 10.71
CA GLY A 37 -2.96 4.76 10.11
C GLY A 37 -2.99 4.92 8.58
N GLU A 38 -4.11 5.35 8.01
CA GLU A 38 -4.23 5.58 6.57
C GLU A 38 -3.90 7.04 6.21
N PRO A 39 -3.12 7.30 5.14
CA PRO A 39 -2.82 8.65 4.71
C PRO A 39 -4.10 9.34 4.20
N LYS A 40 -4.26 10.64 4.53
CA LYS A 40 -5.39 11.48 4.07
C LYS A 40 -5.03 12.42 2.93
N HIS A 41 -3.74 12.53 2.59
CA HIS A 41 -3.30 13.35 1.47
C HIS A 41 -3.73 12.73 0.13
N PRO A 42 -4.14 13.54 -0.85
CA PRO A 42 -4.50 13.03 -2.17
C PRO A 42 -3.27 12.43 -2.86
N THR A 43 -3.51 11.42 -3.70
CA THR A 43 -2.48 10.87 -4.58
C THR A 43 -1.97 11.96 -5.52
N PRO A 44 -0.64 12.12 -5.69
CA PRO A 44 -0.09 13.07 -6.65
C PRO A 44 -0.58 12.83 -8.08
N GLY A 45 -0.99 13.90 -8.78
CA GLY A 45 -1.67 13.78 -10.08
C GLY A 45 -0.86 13.14 -11.21
N PHE A 46 0.48 13.23 -11.17
CA PHE A 46 1.31 12.58 -12.18
C PHE A 46 1.21 11.04 -12.12
N ILE A 47 0.92 10.47 -10.95
CA ILE A 47 0.73 9.04 -10.77
C ILE A 47 -0.58 8.61 -11.42
N THR A 48 -1.67 9.34 -11.17
CA THR A 48 -2.98 9.05 -11.78
C THR A 48 -2.93 9.20 -13.29
N ASN A 49 -2.21 10.21 -13.80
CA ASN A 49 -2.05 10.41 -15.25
C ASN A 49 -1.31 9.24 -15.90
N ALA A 50 -0.20 8.78 -15.31
CA ALA A 50 0.56 7.64 -15.83
C ALA A 50 -0.29 6.36 -15.91
N VAL A 51 -1.17 6.12 -14.93
CA VAL A 51 -2.11 4.99 -14.97
C VAL A 51 -3.10 5.15 -16.12
N ILE A 52 -3.74 6.31 -16.22
CA ILE A 52 -4.76 6.61 -17.25
C ILE A 52 -4.18 6.45 -18.66
N GLU A 53 -2.98 6.97 -18.89
CA GLU A 53 -2.27 6.91 -20.18
C GLU A 53 -1.92 5.47 -20.62
N ASN A 54 -1.86 4.52 -19.69
CA ASN A 54 -1.44 3.13 -19.94
C ASN A 54 -2.57 2.09 -19.74
N LEU A 55 -3.84 2.52 -19.67
CA LEU A 55 -4.99 1.62 -19.48
C LEU A 55 -5.17 0.59 -20.62
N ASN A 56 -4.65 0.87 -21.81
CA ASN A 56 -4.65 -0.05 -22.94
C ASN A 56 -3.87 -1.35 -22.67
N GLY A 57 -2.95 -1.37 -21.70
CA GLY A 57 -2.17 -2.55 -21.33
C GLY A 57 -2.93 -3.60 -20.50
N LEU A 58 -4.16 -3.32 -20.05
CA LEU A 58 -4.92 -4.19 -19.14
C LEU A 58 -5.28 -5.56 -19.70
N SER A 59 -5.31 -5.72 -21.02
CA SER A 59 -5.61 -7.00 -21.69
C SER A 59 -4.44 -7.99 -21.65
N HIS A 60 -3.24 -7.55 -21.23
CA HIS A 60 -2.05 -8.37 -21.20
C HIS A 60 -1.73 -8.83 -19.77
N TYR A 61 -1.43 -10.11 -19.61
CA TYR A 61 -0.92 -10.63 -18.35
C TYR A 61 0.51 -10.14 -18.12
N PRO A 62 0.77 -9.38 -17.04
CA PRO A 62 2.13 -9.01 -16.69
C PRO A 62 2.92 -10.24 -16.24
N THR A 63 4.24 -10.19 -16.38
CA THR A 63 5.11 -11.21 -15.80
C THR A 63 5.08 -11.10 -14.28
N THR A 64 5.21 -12.23 -13.58
CA THR A 64 5.28 -12.25 -12.11
C THR A 64 6.44 -11.40 -11.57
N ALA A 65 7.56 -11.36 -12.30
CA ALA A 65 8.71 -10.55 -11.94
C ALA A 65 8.46 -9.03 -12.08
N GLY A 66 7.40 -8.62 -12.80
CA GLY A 66 7.21 -7.24 -13.24
C GLY A 66 8.18 -6.82 -14.34
N THR A 67 7.97 -5.60 -14.84
CA THR A 67 8.80 -5.03 -15.92
C THR A 67 10.21 -4.70 -15.42
N ILE A 68 11.21 -4.72 -16.31
CA ILE A 68 12.58 -4.35 -15.91
C ILE A 68 12.68 -2.85 -15.64
N GLU A 69 11.88 -2.04 -16.31
CA GLU A 69 11.78 -0.59 -16.16
C GLU A 69 11.32 -0.22 -14.74
N LEU A 70 10.27 -0.86 -14.24
CA LEU A 70 9.78 -0.64 -12.87
C LEU A 70 10.83 -1.06 -11.84
N ARG A 71 11.45 -2.23 -12.04
CA ARG A 71 12.46 -2.75 -11.11
C ARG A 71 13.70 -1.86 -11.05
N ARG A 72 14.16 -1.32 -12.18
CA ARG A 72 15.25 -0.34 -12.25
C ARG A 72 14.87 0.96 -11.53
N ALA A 73 13.68 1.50 -11.79
CA ALA A 73 13.21 2.70 -11.11
C ALA A 73 13.18 2.54 -9.57
N ILE A 74 12.81 1.36 -9.07
CA ILE A 74 12.86 1.02 -7.65
C ILE A 74 14.30 0.95 -7.14
N ALA A 75 15.20 0.27 -7.86
CA ALA A 75 16.62 0.18 -7.49
C ALA A 75 17.29 1.57 -7.45
N ASP A 76 17.02 2.42 -8.44
CA ASP A 76 17.53 3.79 -8.51
C ASP A 76 16.98 4.66 -7.36
N TRP A 77 15.71 4.48 -7.00
CA TRP A 77 15.13 5.15 -5.83
C TRP A 77 15.81 4.72 -4.53
N LEU A 78 16.04 3.40 -4.36
CA LEU A 78 16.75 2.86 -3.20
C LEU A 78 18.17 3.44 -3.11
N ASP A 79 18.88 3.48 -4.23
CA ASP A 79 20.24 4.02 -4.29
C ASP A 79 20.28 5.50 -3.91
N LYS A 80 19.38 6.31 -4.48
CA LYS A 80 19.25 7.74 -4.15
C LYS A 80 18.88 7.96 -2.68
N ARG A 81 17.98 7.14 -2.14
CA ARG A 81 17.44 7.31 -0.78
C ARG A 81 18.40 6.86 0.32
N PHE A 82 19.18 5.82 0.04
CA PHE A 82 20.01 5.13 1.04
C PHE A 82 21.51 5.12 0.71
N GLN A 83 21.93 5.75 -0.40
CA GLN A 83 23.33 5.88 -0.82
C GLN A 83 24.02 4.52 -0.96
N LEU A 84 23.39 3.61 -1.70
CA LEU A 84 23.81 2.22 -1.79
C LEU A 84 24.97 2.01 -2.78
N ASN A 85 25.37 3.02 -3.55
CA ASN A 85 26.40 2.99 -4.57
C ASN A 85 26.17 1.91 -5.64
N GLY A 86 24.93 1.80 -6.13
CA GLY A 86 24.55 0.86 -7.20
C GLY A 86 24.57 -0.61 -6.78
N ARG A 87 24.52 -0.91 -5.47
CA ARG A 87 24.59 -2.29 -4.95
C ARG A 87 23.33 -3.13 -5.15
N ILE A 88 22.21 -2.50 -5.52
CA ILE A 88 20.94 -3.22 -5.74
C ILE A 88 20.82 -3.59 -7.21
N ASP A 89 20.81 -4.89 -7.48
CA ASP A 89 20.56 -5.43 -8.82
C ASP A 89 19.05 -5.52 -9.09
N ALA A 90 18.57 -4.72 -10.03
CA ALA A 90 17.15 -4.67 -10.38
C ALA A 90 16.59 -6.00 -10.90
N ALA A 91 17.42 -6.86 -11.52
CA ALA A 91 16.94 -8.09 -12.13
C ALA A 91 16.71 -9.20 -11.11
N SER A 92 17.52 -9.24 -10.05
CA SER A 92 17.61 -10.35 -9.09
C SER A 92 17.22 -9.97 -7.66
N GLN A 93 17.22 -8.69 -7.30
CA GLN A 93 17.00 -8.21 -5.92
C GLN A 93 15.77 -7.31 -5.77
N VAL A 94 14.97 -7.15 -6.83
CA VAL A 94 13.72 -6.36 -6.80
C VAL A 94 12.57 -7.18 -7.36
N LEU A 95 11.51 -7.31 -6.55
CA LEU A 95 10.24 -7.95 -6.93
C LEU A 95 9.07 -7.04 -6.52
N PRO A 96 8.30 -6.49 -7.47
CA PRO A 96 7.10 -5.73 -7.15
C PRO A 96 6.00 -6.66 -6.63
N VAL A 97 5.21 -6.18 -5.67
CA VAL A 97 4.13 -6.93 -5.02
C VAL A 97 2.87 -6.08 -4.93
N ASN A 98 1.71 -6.72 -4.77
CA ASN A 98 0.40 -6.07 -4.70
C ASN A 98 0.14 -5.46 -3.32
N GLY A 99 0.93 -4.46 -2.95
CA GLY A 99 0.90 -3.87 -1.62
C GLY A 99 1.81 -4.60 -0.62
N THR A 100 2.10 -3.92 0.49
CA THR A 100 2.99 -4.43 1.55
C THR A 100 2.26 -5.24 2.62
N ARG A 101 0.94 -5.28 2.56
CA ARG A 101 0.03 -6.00 3.46
C ARG A 101 -0.99 -6.76 2.64
#